data_AF-A0A955AZC3-F1
#
_entry.id   AF-A0A955AZC3-F1
#
_cell.length_a   1.000
_cell.length_b   1.000
_cell.length_c   1.000
_cell.angle_alpha   90.00
_cell.angle_beta   90.00
_cell.angle_gamma   90.00
#
_symmetry.space_group_name_H-M   'P 1'
#
loop_
_entity.id
_entity.type
_entity.pdbx_description
1 polymer ?
#
loop_
_entity_poly.entity_id
_entity_poly.type
_entity_poly.pdbx_seq_one_letter_code
_entity_poly.pdbx_strand_id
1 'polypeptide(L)'
;MGARVVWRASRGAAMLAACLAVGFATTTFAQTVDPRAFGFELQPGKITSGGDRRVVTVDADGSTVVAKVHVHVGDGAIVLLPDGSLVAREARQLTATERPFEPATMEALAERILAHELPGFRSQQTRRFLYLYNTSEPFALATSRVMETMFPGVVTYAQSQKIDVHPPETPLVVVMFRTEDEFQNYRRMPPGVIAYYDTLSNRVVMYEQSRLA
;
A
#
# COMPACT_ATOMS: atom_id res chain seq x y z
N MET A 1 18.57 -44.04 42.99
CA MET A 1 19.28 -43.73 44.24
C MET A 1 20.63 -43.14 43.85
N GLY A 2 20.86 -41.85 44.09
CA GLY A 2 22.06 -41.14 43.62
C GLY A 2 21.94 -39.66 43.92
N ALA A 3 22.69 -39.22 44.94
CA ALA A 3 22.50 -38.02 45.75
C ALA A 3 22.60 -36.66 45.00
N ARG A 4 21.76 -35.73 45.47
CA ARG A 4 21.91 -34.27 45.33
C ARG A 4 23.13 -33.81 46.13
N VAL A 5 23.89 -32.86 45.58
CA VAL A 5 24.77 -31.98 46.38
C VAL A 5 24.40 -30.54 46.07
N VAL A 6 23.96 -29.86 47.13
CA VAL A 6 23.72 -28.43 47.24
C VAL A 6 25.01 -27.78 47.72
N TRP A 7 25.42 -26.66 47.13
CA TRP A 7 26.35 -25.73 47.77
C TRP A 7 25.75 -24.32 47.85
N ARG A 8 25.90 -23.75 49.06
CA ARG A 8 25.34 -22.49 49.53
C ARG A 8 26.12 -21.27 48.99
N ALA A 9 25.39 -20.18 48.91
CA ALA A 9 25.84 -18.83 48.60
C ALA A 9 26.83 -18.25 49.61
N SER A 10 27.78 -17.45 49.12
CA SER A 10 28.44 -16.37 49.87
C SER A 10 28.22 -15.04 49.15
N ARG A 11 27.89 -14.01 49.94
CA ARG A 11 27.66 -12.62 49.52
C ARG A 11 28.99 -11.87 49.51
N GLY A 12 29.15 -10.91 48.58
CA GLY A 12 29.88 -9.68 48.88
C GLY A 12 30.75 -9.07 47.77
N ALA A 13 30.37 -7.84 47.38
CA ALA A 13 31.20 -6.75 46.84
C ALA A 13 31.54 -6.68 45.34
N ALA A 14 30.65 -5.97 44.62
CA ALA A 14 30.91 -4.78 43.79
C ALA A 14 32.24 -4.63 43.01
N MET A 15 32.16 -4.52 41.67
CA MET A 15 32.32 -3.25 40.91
C MET A 15 32.32 -3.47 39.38
N LEU A 16 31.59 -2.59 38.70
CA LEU A 16 31.75 -2.04 37.34
C LEU A 16 32.32 -2.90 36.18
N ALA A 17 31.47 -3.12 35.16
CA ALA A 17 31.76 -2.81 33.75
C ALA A 17 30.40 -2.79 32.99
N ALA A 18 29.77 -1.63 32.88
CA ALA A 18 29.82 -0.78 31.69
C ALA A 18 29.16 -1.44 30.46
N CYS A 19 27.95 -0.94 30.19
CA CYS A 19 27.08 -1.21 29.04
C CYS A 19 27.82 -1.48 27.73
N LEU A 20 27.69 -2.69 27.20
CA LEU A 20 27.78 -2.92 25.76
C LEU A 20 26.51 -2.35 25.13
N ALA A 21 26.56 -1.08 24.75
CA ALA A 21 25.66 -0.54 23.75
C ALA A 21 25.94 -1.31 22.45
N VAL A 22 25.12 -2.33 22.19
CA VAL A 22 25.03 -2.93 20.86
C VAL A 22 24.39 -1.85 19.99
N GLY A 23 25.24 -1.04 19.36
CA GLY A 23 24.83 -0.17 18.28
C GLY A 23 24.22 -1.06 17.19
N PHE A 24 22.92 -0.95 17.00
CA PHE A 24 22.30 -1.39 15.76
C PHE A 24 22.90 -0.53 14.66
N ALA A 25 23.97 -1.02 14.04
CA ALA A 25 24.38 -0.52 12.74
C ALA A 25 23.18 -0.77 11.82
N THR A 26 22.46 0.30 11.48
CA THR A 26 21.53 0.29 10.36
C THR A 26 22.38 -0.03 9.13
N THR A 27 22.41 -1.30 8.74
CA THR A 27 22.94 -1.70 7.44
C THR A 27 22.10 -0.97 6.40
N THR A 28 22.60 0.17 5.95
CA THR A 28 22.05 0.92 4.84
C THR A 28 22.41 0.11 3.63
N PHE A 29 21.52 -0.78 3.22
CA PHE A 29 21.58 -1.35 1.89
C PHE A 29 21.36 -0.19 0.92
N ALA A 30 22.44 0.46 0.48
CA ALA A 30 22.41 1.34 -0.68
C ALA A 30 22.25 0.46 -1.92
N GLN A 31 21.10 -0.23 -2.04
CA GLN A 31 20.75 -0.91 -3.28
C GLN A 31 20.35 0.18 -4.26
N THR A 32 21.10 0.31 -5.34
CA THR A 32 20.67 1.06 -6.51
C THR A 32 19.61 0.20 -7.21
N VAL A 33 18.36 0.35 -6.80
CA VAL A 33 17.23 -0.30 -7.46
C VAL A 33 16.79 0.60 -8.61
N ASP A 34 16.61 0.04 -9.81
CA ASP A 34 16.06 0.79 -10.94
C ASP A 34 14.53 0.94 -10.76
N PRO A 35 14.01 2.15 -10.49
CA PRO A 35 12.59 2.37 -10.25
C PRO A 35 11.73 2.04 -11.49
N ARG A 36 12.32 2.07 -12.69
CA ARG A 36 11.61 1.76 -13.94
C ARG A 36 11.18 0.30 -14.03
N ALA A 37 11.91 -0.60 -13.35
CA ALA A 37 11.51 -2.00 -13.24
C ALA A 37 10.18 -2.20 -12.48
N PHE A 38 9.74 -1.18 -11.73
CA PHE A 38 8.49 -1.16 -10.95
C PHE A 38 7.44 -0.25 -11.60
N GLY A 39 7.67 0.23 -12.83
CA GLY A 39 6.75 1.10 -13.56
C GLY A 39 6.84 2.59 -13.19
N PHE A 40 7.86 3.01 -12.46
CA PHE A 40 8.11 4.41 -12.15
C PHE A 40 9.06 5.05 -13.17
N GLU A 41 8.61 6.09 -13.85
CA GLU A 41 9.43 6.90 -14.75
C GLU A 41 10.31 7.86 -13.96
N LEU A 42 11.40 7.34 -13.39
CA LEU A 42 12.39 8.13 -12.66
C LEU A 42 13.80 7.63 -12.96
N GLN A 43 14.79 8.52 -12.89
CA GLN A 43 16.18 8.10 -13.00
C GLN A 43 16.61 7.28 -11.77
N PRO A 44 17.37 6.19 -11.95
CA PRO A 44 17.95 5.45 -10.84
C PRO A 44 18.85 6.34 -10.00
N GLY A 45 18.84 6.11 -8.69
CA GLY A 45 19.65 6.90 -7.77
C GLY A 45 19.71 6.29 -6.38
N LYS A 46 20.34 7.01 -5.46
CA LYS A 46 20.38 6.59 -4.05
C LYS A 46 18.96 6.60 -3.49
N ILE A 47 18.58 5.50 -2.85
CA ILE A 47 17.28 5.33 -2.22
C ILE A 47 17.37 5.75 -0.77
N THR A 48 16.50 6.66 -0.33
CA THR A 48 16.38 7.05 1.07
C THR A 48 14.91 7.16 1.48
N SER A 49 14.59 6.82 2.73
CA SER A 49 13.22 6.92 3.26
C SER A 49 12.64 8.32 3.08
N GLY A 50 11.35 8.39 2.72
CA GLY A 50 10.61 9.66 2.71
C GLY A 50 10.31 10.20 4.10
N GLY A 51 10.27 9.33 5.12
CA GLY A 51 9.80 9.68 6.47
C GLY A 51 8.39 10.25 6.44
N ASP A 52 8.11 11.25 7.28
CA ASP A 52 6.80 11.92 7.34
C ASP A 52 6.71 13.17 6.43
N ARG A 53 7.61 13.29 5.45
CA ARG A 53 7.68 14.47 4.58
C ARG A 53 6.43 14.58 3.71
N ARG A 54 5.92 15.80 3.61
CA ARG A 54 4.77 16.15 2.78
C ARG A 54 5.20 17.16 1.72
N VAL A 55 4.66 16.97 0.53
CA VAL A 55 4.95 17.79 -0.65
C VAL A 55 3.66 18.16 -1.35
N VAL A 56 3.66 19.31 -2.01
CA VAL A 56 2.61 19.73 -2.93
C VAL A 56 3.01 19.27 -4.33
N THR A 57 2.09 18.62 -5.02
CA THR A 57 2.20 18.16 -6.41
C THR A 57 0.84 18.29 -7.09
N VAL A 58 0.81 18.00 -8.39
CA VAL A 58 -0.44 17.79 -9.14
C VAL A 58 -0.83 16.31 -9.18
N ASP A 59 -2.14 16.05 -9.12
CA ASP A 59 -2.75 14.74 -9.36
C ASP A 59 -3.00 14.49 -10.86
N ALA A 60 -3.73 13.41 -11.18
CA ALA A 60 -4.06 13.03 -12.56
C ALA A 60 -4.98 14.03 -13.27
N ASP A 61 -5.81 14.76 -12.51
CA ASP A 61 -6.75 15.75 -13.05
C ASP A 61 -6.11 17.16 -13.12
N GLY A 62 -4.83 17.28 -12.76
CA GLY A 62 -4.10 18.54 -12.73
C GLY A 62 -4.37 19.40 -11.49
N SER A 63 -5.12 18.87 -10.51
CA SER A 63 -5.43 19.59 -9.27
C SER A 63 -4.23 19.56 -8.33
N THR A 64 -4.02 20.66 -7.60
CA THR A 64 -2.94 20.77 -6.62
C THR A 64 -3.31 20.04 -5.33
N VAL A 65 -2.54 19.01 -4.98
CA VAL A 65 -2.77 18.15 -3.81
C VAL A 65 -1.56 18.10 -2.90
N VAL A 66 -1.79 17.76 -1.63
CA VAL A 66 -0.72 17.39 -0.70
C VAL A 66 -0.51 15.88 -0.81
N ALA A 67 0.74 15.47 -1.03
CA ALA A 67 1.16 14.07 -1.13
C ALA A 67 2.18 13.74 -0.03
N LYS A 68 2.26 12.47 0.36
CA LYS A 68 3.30 11.96 1.26
C LYS A 68 4.47 11.44 0.46
N VAL A 69 5.69 11.77 0.85
CA VAL A 69 6.88 11.18 0.22
C VAL A 69 7.01 9.73 0.70
N HIS A 70 6.88 8.77 -0.21
CA HIS A 70 7.05 7.36 0.10
C HIS A 70 8.55 7.01 0.16
N VAL A 71 9.29 7.38 -0.89
CA VAL A 71 10.72 7.17 -0.97
C VAL A 71 11.38 8.20 -1.89
N HIS A 72 12.57 8.64 -1.54
CA HIS A 72 13.42 9.44 -2.42
C HIS A 72 14.31 8.51 -3.26
N VAL A 73 14.48 8.85 -4.53
CA VAL A 73 15.33 8.11 -5.46
C VAL A 73 16.14 9.13 -6.27
N GLY A 74 17.43 9.26 -5.94
CA GLY A 74 18.27 10.32 -6.50
C GLY A 74 17.70 11.70 -6.15
N ASP A 75 17.49 12.53 -7.17
CA ASP A 75 16.89 13.88 -7.03
C ASP A 75 15.35 13.86 -7.12
N GLY A 76 14.74 12.70 -7.35
CA GLY A 76 13.29 12.56 -7.42
C GLY A 76 12.70 11.88 -6.19
N ALA A 77 11.39 11.67 -6.23
CA ALA A 77 10.69 10.88 -5.24
C ALA A 77 9.51 10.12 -5.84
N ILE A 78 9.17 9.02 -5.20
CA ILE A 78 7.87 8.37 -5.34
C ILE A 78 7.00 8.92 -4.21
N VAL A 79 5.82 9.44 -4.56
CA VAL A 79 4.89 10.07 -3.61
C VAL A 79 3.54 9.35 -3.63
N LEU A 80 2.92 9.25 -2.46
CA LEU A 80 1.57 8.75 -2.25
C LEU A 80 0.58 9.91 -2.36
N LEU A 81 -0.33 9.83 -3.32
CA LEU A 81 -1.40 10.80 -3.52
C LEU A 81 -2.62 10.50 -2.62
N PRO A 82 -3.53 11.47 -2.43
CA PRO A 82 -4.75 11.28 -1.63
C PRO A 82 -5.64 10.11 -2.09
N ASP A 83 -5.60 9.74 -3.37
CA ASP A 83 -6.37 8.62 -3.92
C ASP A 83 -5.71 7.24 -3.70
N GLY A 84 -4.55 7.21 -3.05
CA GLY A 84 -3.78 5.99 -2.80
C GLY A 84 -2.78 5.64 -3.89
N SER A 85 -2.76 6.37 -5.01
CA SER A 85 -1.80 6.09 -6.08
C SER A 85 -0.36 6.48 -5.71
N LEU A 86 0.60 5.72 -6.22
CA LEU A 86 2.02 6.01 -6.15
C LEU A 86 2.48 6.60 -7.49
N VAL A 87 3.07 7.78 -7.45
CA VAL A 87 3.56 8.47 -8.65
C VAL A 87 5.01 8.91 -8.49
N ALA A 88 5.79 8.75 -9.55
CA ALA A 88 7.13 9.32 -9.63
C ALA A 88 7.05 10.82 -9.92
N ARG A 89 7.90 11.60 -9.25
CA ARG A 89 8.03 13.05 -9.43
C ARG A 89 9.49 13.45 -9.35
N GLU A 90 9.92 14.31 -10.28
CA GLU A 90 11.20 15.00 -10.20
C GLU A 90 11.14 16.10 -9.13
N ALA A 91 12.29 16.51 -8.56
CA ALA A 91 12.35 17.57 -7.55
C ALA A 91 11.58 18.83 -7.94
N ARG A 92 11.65 19.26 -9.21
CA ARG A 92 10.97 20.47 -9.69
C ARG A 92 9.44 20.39 -9.64
N GLN A 93 8.88 19.19 -9.53
CA GLN A 93 7.42 18.97 -9.43
C GLN A 93 6.95 18.91 -7.97
N LEU A 94 7.87 19.02 -7.01
CA LEU A 94 7.60 18.85 -5.59
C LEU A 94 7.92 20.13 -4.84
N THR A 95 6.95 20.64 -4.08
CA THR A 95 7.17 21.77 -3.16
C THR A 95 6.94 21.31 -1.73
N ALA A 96 7.93 21.41 -0.86
CA ALA A 96 7.78 21.03 0.55
C ALA A 96 6.65 21.83 1.23
N THR A 97 5.88 21.18 2.11
CA THR A 97 4.74 21.80 2.78
C THR A 97 4.52 21.23 4.16
N GLU A 98 4.04 22.07 5.08
CA GLU A 98 3.58 21.65 6.40
C GLU A 98 2.10 21.28 6.44
N ARG A 99 1.32 21.65 5.40
CA ARG A 99 -0.09 21.28 5.26
C ARG A 99 -0.29 19.77 5.49
N PRO A 100 -1.36 19.36 6.20
CA PRO A 100 -1.62 17.95 6.46
C PRO A 100 -1.90 17.20 5.16
N PHE A 101 -1.57 15.91 5.16
CA PHE A 101 -2.02 14.99 4.13
C PHE A 101 -3.42 14.52 4.49
N GLU A 102 -4.37 14.71 3.58
CA GLU A 102 -5.76 14.30 3.76
C GLU A 102 -6.11 13.26 2.68
N PRO A 103 -6.28 11.98 3.05
CA PRO A 103 -6.74 10.95 2.13
C PRO A 103 -8.10 11.32 1.54
N ALA A 104 -8.31 11.00 0.26
CA ALA A 104 -9.61 11.16 -0.37
C ALA A 104 -10.64 10.23 0.29
N THR A 105 -11.87 10.71 0.46
CA THR A 105 -12.96 9.86 0.94
C THR A 105 -13.37 8.85 -0.14
N MET A 106 -13.96 7.73 0.28
CA MET A 106 -14.46 6.73 -0.67
C MET A 106 -15.55 7.31 -1.58
N GLU A 107 -16.37 8.24 -1.08
CA GLU A 107 -17.38 8.96 -1.86
C GLU A 107 -16.74 9.81 -2.95
N ALA A 108 -15.76 10.64 -2.59
CA ALA A 108 -15.09 11.51 -3.55
C ALA A 108 -14.34 10.71 -4.62
N LEU A 109 -13.72 9.58 -4.23
CA LEU A 109 -13.09 8.66 -5.17
C LEU A 109 -14.11 7.99 -6.09
N ALA A 110 -15.25 7.54 -5.57
CA ALA A 110 -16.30 6.94 -6.38
C ALA A 110 -16.82 7.94 -7.42
N GLU A 111 -17.17 9.16 -7.01
CA GLU A 111 -17.66 10.21 -7.90
C GLU A 111 -16.66 10.51 -9.03
N ARG A 112 -15.39 10.75 -8.68
CA ARG A 112 -14.32 11.05 -9.65
C ARG A 112 -14.12 9.91 -10.64
N ILE A 113 -13.94 8.68 -10.15
CA ILE A 113 -13.61 7.54 -11.00
C ILE A 113 -14.80 7.17 -11.89
N LEU A 114 -16.04 7.20 -11.39
CA LEU A 114 -17.24 6.93 -12.18
C LEU A 114 -17.50 8.00 -13.25
N ALA A 115 -17.14 9.25 -12.99
CA ALA A 115 -17.32 10.34 -13.95
C ALA A 115 -16.31 10.28 -15.11
N HIS A 116 -15.05 9.93 -14.84
CA HIS A 116 -13.96 10.08 -15.82
C HIS A 116 -13.40 8.77 -16.37
N GLU A 117 -13.39 7.70 -15.57
CA GLU A 117 -12.68 6.45 -15.89
C GLU A 117 -13.62 5.28 -16.14
N LEU A 118 -14.70 5.15 -15.34
CA LEU A 118 -15.61 4.00 -15.36
C LEU A 118 -17.09 4.44 -15.47
N PRO A 119 -17.48 5.14 -16.55
CA PRO A 119 -18.86 5.54 -16.74
C PRO A 119 -19.80 4.33 -16.83
N GLY A 120 -20.93 4.41 -16.12
CA GLY A 120 -21.93 3.34 -16.07
C GLY A 120 -21.68 2.24 -15.03
N PHE A 121 -20.59 2.32 -14.26
CA PHE A 121 -20.36 1.45 -13.12
C PHE A 121 -21.21 1.89 -11.93
N ARG A 122 -21.45 0.96 -11.00
CA ARG A 122 -22.06 1.20 -9.70
C ARG A 122 -20.99 1.24 -8.62
N SER A 123 -21.23 2.00 -7.56
CA SER A 123 -20.37 2.02 -6.38
C SER A 123 -21.03 1.34 -5.18
N GLN A 124 -20.25 0.60 -4.40
CA GLN A 124 -20.60 0.12 -3.08
C GLN A 124 -19.41 0.34 -2.16
N GLN A 125 -19.66 0.67 -0.89
CA GLN A 125 -18.60 0.79 0.09
C GLN A 125 -18.78 -0.23 1.21
N THR A 126 -17.66 -0.64 1.80
CA THR A 126 -17.61 -1.34 3.07
C THR A 126 -16.67 -0.59 4.01
N ARG A 127 -16.29 -1.19 5.14
CA ARG A 127 -15.46 -0.49 6.13
C ARG A 127 -14.07 -0.15 5.58
N ARG A 128 -13.47 -1.01 4.74
CA ARG A 128 -12.08 -0.83 4.27
C ARG A 128 -11.94 -0.66 2.76
N PHE A 129 -13.00 -0.89 1.99
CA PHE A 129 -12.91 -0.99 0.53
C PHE A 129 -14.01 -0.17 -0.15
N LEU A 130 -13.62 0.47 -1.27
CA LEU A 130 -14.54 1.01 -2.26
C LEU A 130 -14.64 0.02 -3.42
N TYR A 131 -15.85 -0.41 -3.76
CA TYR A 131 -16.13 -1.30 -4.89
C TYR A 131 -16.76 -0.51 -6.02
N LEU A 132 -16.20 -0.60 -7.22
CA LEU A 132 -16.73 -0.06 -8.45
C LEU A 132 -16.99 -1.22 -9.40
N TYR A 133 -18.24 -1.43 -9.82
CA TYR A 133 -18.60 -2.64 -10.56
C TYR A 133 -19.72 -2.48 -11.56
N ASN A 134 -19.66 -3.23 -12.65
CA ASN A 134 -20.76 -3.46 -13.58
C ASN A 134 -21.17 -4.95 -13.64
N THR A 135 -20.62 -5.81 -12.78
CA THR A 135 -20.99 -7.22 -12.57
C THR A 135 -22.41 -7.39 -12.05
N SER A 136 -22.83 -8.66 -11.89
CA SER A 136 -24.02 -9.02 -11.12
C SER A 136 -23.89 -8.56 -9.65
N GLU A 137 -25.03 -8.22 -9.04
CA GLU A 137 -25.08 -7.85 -7.61
C GLU A 137 -24.69 -9.02 -6.68
N PRO A 138 -25.14 -10.27 -6.92
CA PRO A 138 -24.72 -11.40 -6.10
C PRO A 138 -23.21 -11.58 -6.08
N PHE A 139 -22.55 -11.40 -7.24
CA PHE A 139 -21.10 -11.47 -7.33
C PHE A 139 -20.42 -10.36 -6.51
N ALA A 140 -20.82 -9.10 -6.71
CA ALA A 140 -20.25 -7.97 -5.97
C ALA A 140 -20.44 -8.12 -4.44
N LEU A 141 -21.60 -8.59 -4.00
CA LEU A 141 -21.90 -8.84 -2.59
C LEU A 141 -21.08 -9.99 -2.02
N ALA A 142 -20.94 -11.10 -2.76
CA ALA A 142 -20.13 -12.24 -2.30
C ALA A 142 -18.66 -11.85 -2.19
N THR A 143 -18.09 -11.21 -3.21
CA THR A 143 -16.71 -10.75 -3.24
C THR A 143 -16.41 -9.77 -2.12
N SER A 144 -17.26 -8.77 -1.90
CA SER A 144 -17.06 -7.79 -0.82
C SER A 144 -17.03 -8.42 0.57
N ARG A 145 -17.87 -9.43 0.82
CA ARG A 145 -17.83 -10.20 2.08
C ARG A 145 -16.52 -10.97 2.22
N VAL A 146 -16.06 -11.64 1.17
CA VAL A 146 -14.79 -12.39 1.20
C VAL A 146 -13.64 -11.44 1.54
N MET A 147 -13.50 -10.32 0.83
CA MET A 147 -12.41 -9.36 1.07
C MET A 147 -12.42 -8.80 2.50
N GLU A 148 -13.60 -8.48 3.03
CA GLU A 148 -13.74 -7.99 4.40
C GLU A 148 -13.38 -9.04 5.47
N THR A 149 -13.68 -10.32 5.22
CA THR A 149 -13.33 -11.42 6.13
C THR A 149 -11.86 -11.83 6.06
N MET A 150 -11.19 -11.60 4.93
CA MET A 150 -9.75 -11.90 4.79
C MET A 150 -8.87 -10.93 5.58
N PHE A 151 -9.27 -9.66 5.69
CA PHE A 151 -8.43 -8.60 6.27
C PHE A 151 -7.88 -8.94 7.67
N PRO A 152 -8.68 -9.37 8.66
CA PRO A 152 -8.16 -9.70 9.99
C PRO A 152 -7.13 -10.84 9.97
N GLY A 153 -7.34 -11.84 9.09
CA GLY A 153 -6.42 -12.97 8.94
C GLY A 153 -5.06 -12.54 8.41
N VAL A 154 -5.04 -11.66 7.40
CA VAL A 154 -3.80 -11.10 6.82
C VAL A 154 -3.05 -10.26 7.84
N VAL A 155 -3.76 -9.40 8.58
CA VAL A 155 -3.14 -8.57 9.64
C VAL A 155 -2.52 -9.43 10.73
N THR A 156 -3.27 -10.43 11.22
CA THR A 156 -2.80 -11.36 12.26
C THR A 156 -1.56 -12.13 11.79
N TYR A 157 -1.57 -12.60 10.54
CA TYR A 157 -0.44 -13.29 9.96
C TYR A 157 0.80 -12.38 9.88
N ALA A 158 0.68 -11.17 9.32
CA ALA A 158 1.80 -10.24 9.22
C ALA A 158 2.39 -9.88 10.60
N GLN A 159 1.54 -9.64 11.60
CA GLN A 159 1.97 -9.40 12.98
C GLN A 159 2.70 -10.62 13.58
N SER A 160 2.25 -11.85 13.29
CA SER A 160 2.95 -13.07 13.71
C SER A 160 4.35 -13.20 13.09
N GLN A 161 4.54 -12.63 11.90
CA GLN A 161 5.84 -12.52 11.22
C GLN A 161 6.68 -11.32 11.71
N LYS A 162 6.22 -10.62 12.76
CA LYS A 162 6.86 -9.42 13.32
C LYS A 162 6.98 -8.26 12.31
N ILE A 163 6.09 -8.23 11.32
CA ILE A 163 5.94 -7.09 10.42
C ILE A 163 5.06 -6.07 11.14
N ASP A 164 5.52 -4.82 11.19
CA ASP A 164 4.70 -3.73 11.72
C ASP A 164 3.58 -3.43 10.73
N VAL A 165 2.33 -3.43 11.22
CA VAL A 165 1.14 -3.26 10.40
C VAL A 165 0.30 -2.15 10.97
N HIS A 166 0.06 -1.14 10.15
CA HIS A 166 -0.87 -0.07 10.43
C HIS A 166 -2.10 -0.19 9.51
N PRO A 167 -3.26 0.37 9.91
CA PRO A 167 -4.37 0.54 8.99
C PRO A 167 -3.93 1.34 7.74
N PRO A 168 -4.48 1.03 6.55
CA PRO A 168 -4.23 1.84 5.38
C PRO A 168 -4.83 3.24 5.58
N GLU A 169 -4.08 4.27 5.20
CA GLU A 169 -4.54 5.66 5.30
C GLU A 169 -5.48 6.03 4.15
N THR A 170 -5.28 5.43 2.97
CA THR A 170 -6.08 5.64 1.76
C THR A 170 -7.00 4.45 1.52
N PRO A 171 -8.22 4.67 0.99
CA PRO A 171 -9.10 3.57 0.61
C PRO A 171 -8.47 2.65 -0.43
N LEU A 172 -8.71 1.34 -0.33
CA LEU A 172 -8.41 0.42 -1.42
C LEU A 172 -9.61 0.32 -2.35
N VAL A 173 -9.38 0.56 -3.64
CA VAL A 173 -10.43 0.49 -4.67
C VAL A 173 -10.42 -0.88 -5.33
N VAL A 174 -11.60 -1.47 -5.49
CA VAL A 174 -11.83 -2.77 -6.12
C VAL A 174 -12.71 -2.57 -7.35
N VAL A 175 -12.17 -2.82 -8.53
CA VAL A 175 -12.87 -2.70 -9.81
C VAL A 175 -13.28 -4.10 -10.28
N MET A 176 -14.58 -4.31 -10.51
CA MET A 176 -15.12 -5.60 -10.94
C MET A 176 -15.83 -5.45 -12.28
N PHE A 177 -15.28 -6.07 -13.31
CA PHE A 177 -15.80 -6.08 -14.68
C PHE A 177 -16.78 -7.24 -14.90
N ARG A 178 -17.82 -7.02 -15.69
CA ARG A 178 -18.81 -8.05 -16.02
C ARG A 178 -18.22 -9.14 -16.91
N THR A 179 -17.30 -8.78 -17.78
CA THR A 179 -16.75 -9.69 -18.79
C THR A 179 -15.23 -9.67 -18.79
N GLU A 180 -14.64 -10.79 -19.25
CA GLU A 180 -13.19 -10.86 -19.49
C GLU A 180 -12.73 -9.82 -20.52
N ASP A 181 -13.54 -9.56 -21.55
CA ASP A 181 -13.21 -8.58 -22.60
C ASP A 181 -13.04 -7.17 -22.03
N GLU A 182 -13.94 -6.72 -21.16
CA GLU A 182 -13.82 -5.42 -20.48
C GLU A 182 -12.56 -5.36 -19.62
N PHE A 183 -12.27 -6.42 -18.87
CA PHE A 183 -11.07 -6.54 -18.04
C PHE A 183 -9.78 -6.48 -18.87
N GLN A 184 -9.74 -7.19 -20.00
CA GLN A 184 -8.59 -7.21 -20.92
C GLN A 184 -8.44 -5.89 -21.67
N ASN A 185 -9.53 -5.17 -21.94
CA ASN A 185 -9.50 -3.83 -22.51
C ASN A 185 -9.01 -2.78 -21.51
N TYR A 186 -9.35 -2.94 -20.23
CA TYR A 186 -8.85 -2.08 -19.16
C TYR A 186 -7.33 -2.24 -18.96
N ARG A 187 -6.84 -3.49 -18.90
CA ARG A 187 -5.41 -3.80 -18.95
C ARG A 187 -5.20 -5.22 -19.46
N ARG A 188 -4.41 -5.35 -20.52
CA ARG A 188 -4.05 -6.67 -21.06
C ARG A 188 -3.25 -7.47 -20.04
N MET A 189 -3.77 -8.65 -19.70
CA MET A 189 -3.14 -9.59 -18.78
C MET A 189 -2.92 -10.95 -19.48
N PRO A 190 -1.90 -11.72 -19.08
CA PRO A 190 -1.70 -13.07 -19.58
C PRO A 190 -2.94 -13.95 -19.41
N PRO A 191 -3.14 -14.97 -20.27
CA PRO A 191 -4.25 -15.91 -20.14
C PRO A 191 -4.30 -16.56 -18.74
N GLY A 192 -5.51 -16.72 -18.21
CA GLY A 192 -5.75 -17.33 -16.90
C GLY A 192 -5.67 -16.37 -15.70
N VAL A 193 -5.29 -15.11 -15.91
CA VAL A 193 -5.36 -14.08 -14.85
C VAL A 193 -6.80 -13.59 -14.71
N ILE A 194 -7.41 -13.87 -13.56
CA ILE A 194 -8.81 -13.51 -13.25
C ILE A 194 -8.94 -12.26 -12.38
N ALA A 195 -7.85 -11.92 -11.68
CA ALA A 195 -7.73 -10.76 -10.83
C ALA A 195 -6.26 -10.36 -10.71
N TYR A 196 -5.99 -9.08 -10.49
CA TYR A 196 -4.67 -8.57 -10.12
C TYR A 196 -4.77 -7.38 -9.17
N TYR A 197 -3.68 -7.10 -8.49
CA TYR A 197 -3.49 -5.86 -7.74
C TYR A 197 -2.50 -4.98 -8.49
N ASP A 198 -2.89 -3.75 -8.80
CA ASP A 198 -2.03 -2.73 -9.37
C ASP A 198 -1.46 -1.85 -8.25
N THR A 199 -0.16 -2.00 -8.02
CA THR A 199 0.58 -1.28 -6.97
C THR A 199 0.67 0.22 -7.24
N LEU A 200 0.61 0.66 -8.50
CA LEU A 200 0.75 2.08 -8.84
C LEU A 200 -0.55 2.83 -8.63
N SER A 201 -1.68 2.26 -9.07
CA SER A 201 -2.99 2.88 -8.85
C SER A 201 -3.62 2.54 -7.49
N ASN A 202 -3.04 1.60 -6.74
CA ASN A 202 -3.63 1.03 -5.52
C ASN A 202 -5.04 0.47 -5.77
N ARG A 203 -5.16 -0.40 -6.79
CA ARG A 203 -6.45 -0.98 -7.21
C ARG A 203 -6.38 -2.50 -7.31
N VAL A 204 -7.38 -3.18 -6.78
CA VAL A 204 -7.66 -4.58 -7.12
C VAL A 204 -8.60 -4.59 -8.30
N VAL A 205 -8.27 -5.34 -9.35
CA VAL A 205 -9.07 -5.41 -10.56
C VAL A 205 -9.39 -6.87 -10.87
N MET A 206 -10.64 -7.19 -11.16
CA MET A 206 -11.08 -8.55 -11.48
C MET A 206 -12.29 -8.54 -12.42
N TYR A 207 -12.70 -9.72 -12.89
CA TYR A 207 -13.96 -9.87 -13.62
C TYR A 207 -14.79 -11.05 -13.13
N GLU A 208 -16.09 -11.01 -13.42
CA GLU A 208 -17.03 -12.07 -13.10
C GLU A 208 -16.86 -13.24 -14.09
N GLN A 209 -16.44 -14.40 -13.58
CA GLN A 209 -16.43 -15.67 -14.33
C GLN A 209 -17.72 -16.46 -14.19
N SER A 210 -18.63 -16.01 -13.33
CA SER A 210 -19.84 -16.75 -13.00
C SER A 210 -20.78 -16.81 -14.21
N ARG A 211 -21.45 -17.95 -14.43
CA ARG A 211 -22.54 -18.06 -15.42
C ARG A 211 -23.88 -17.53 -14.89
N LEU A 212 -23.86 -16.72 -13.83
CA LEU A 212 -25.07 -16.17 -13.20
C LEU A 212 -25.54 -14.95 -14.02
N ALA A 213 -26.07 -15.22 -15.21
CA ALA A 213 -26.78 -14.27 -16.05
C ALA A 213 -28.27 -14.61 -16.06
#